data_AF-A0A0A0JVL7-F1
#
_entry.id   AF-A0A0A0JVL7-F1
#
_cell.length_a   1.000
_cell.length_b   1.000
_cell.length_c   1.000
_cell.angle_alpha   90.00
_cell.angle_beta   90.00
_cell.angle_gamma   90.00
#
_symmetry.space_group_name_H-M   'P 1'
#
loop_
_entity.id
_entity.type
_entity.pdbx_description
1 polymer ?
#
loop_
_entity_poly.entity_id
_entity_poly.type
_entity_poly.pdbx_seq_one_letter_code
_entity_poly.pdbx_strand_id
1 'polypeptide(L)'
;MKKLATTAAALALGAATIAAAPAASAAPDTACQKAGLAVLKDAGLLSAVAKGGLPIATAVSVGVVPRAGTDVASLPDPLPLSVVLADHRAGDDSLFIYPWC
;
A
#
# COMPACT_ATOMS: atom_id res chain seq x y z
N MET A 1 -2.51 68.94 -23.72
CA MET A 1 -3.73 68.23 -23.28
C MET A 1 -4.03 67.09 -24.25
N LYS A 2 -4.10 65.84 -23.77
CA LYS A 2 -4.67 64.61 -24.39
C LYS A 2 -4.01 63.41 -23.66
N LYS A 3 -4.55 63.00 -22.51
CA LYS A 3 -5.58 61.96 -22.27
C LYS A 3 -4.95 60.58 -22.00
N LEU A 4 -5.17 60.10 -20.78
CA LEU A 4 -4.91 58.74 -20.29
C LEU A 4 -5.60 57.68 -21.16
N ALA A 5 -5.03 56.47 -21.22
CA ALA A 5 -5.78 55.24 -21.01
C ALA A 5 -4.84 54.02 -20.86
N THR A 6 -4.82 53.52 -19.64
CA THR A 6 -4.37 52.22 -19.18
C THR A 6 -5.00 51.09 -20.01
N THR A 7 -4.20 50.16 -20.54
CA THR A 7 -4.69 48.88 -21.05
C THR A 7 -4.05 47.77 -20.23
N ALA A 8 -4.88 47.12 -19.42
CA ALA A 8 -4.53 45.97 -18.62
C ALA A 8 -4.20 44.79 -19.55
N ALA A 9 -3.02 44.19 -19.35
CA ALA A 9 -2.67 42.92 -19.97
C ALA A 9 -3.53 41.81 -19.34
N ALA A 10 -4.43 41.22 -20.12
CA ALA A 10 -5.12 39.99 -19.75
C ALA A 10 -4.12 38.83 -19.85
N LEU A 11 -3.64 38.35 -18.70
CA LEU A 11 -2.84 37.13 -18.60
C LEU A 11 -3.74 35.92 -18.86
N ALA A 12 -3.28 35.11 -19.81
CA ALA A 12 -3.97 34.00 -20.43
C ALA A 12 -4.40 32.91 -19.43
N LEU A 13 -5.58 32.36 -19.72
CA LEU A 13 -6.07 31.06 -19.30
C LEU A 13 -4.99 29.98 -19.40
N GLY A 14 -4.76 29.26 -18.30
CA GLY A 14 -3.89 28.10 -18.27
C GLY A 14 -4.00 27.30 -16.97
N ALA A 15 -5.19 27.19 -16.39
CA ALA A 15 -5.43 26.25 -15.31
C ALA A 15 -5.54 24.84 -15.91
N ALA A 16 -4.40 24.18 -16.09
CA ALA A 16 -4.37 22.74 -16.31
C ALA A 16 -4.86 22.07 -15.02
N THR A 17 -6.17 21.81 -14.97
CA THR A 17 -6.75 20.92 -13.98
C THR A 17 -6.16 19.54 -14.21
N ILE A 18 -5.20 19.14 -13.39
CA ILE A 18 -4.80 17.74 -13.26
C ILE A 18 -6.04 17.04 -12.71
N ALA A 19 -6.84 16.46 -13.61
CA ALA A 19 -7.86 15.50 -13.24
C ALA A 19 -7.10 14.33 -12.61
N ALA A 20 -7.00 14.32 -11.29
CA ALA A 20 -6.69 13.11 -10.54
C ALA A 20 -7.84 12.15 -10.85
N ALA A 21 -7.63 11.30 -11.86
CA ALA A 21 -8.51 10.16 -12.08
C ALA A 21 -8.58 9.41 -10.74
N PRO A 22 -9.78 9.09 -10.23
CA PRO A 22 -9.86 8.30 -9.02
C PRO A 22 -9.13 7.00 -9.34
N ALA A 23 -8.05 6.71 -8.61
CA ALA A 23 -7.50 5.37 -8.62
C ALA A 23 -8.68 4.47 -8.26
N ALA A 24 -9.10 3.62 -9.20
CA ALA A 24 -10.14 2.65 -8.92
C ALA A 24 -9.62 1.85 -7.73
N SER A 25 -10.22 2.01 -6.55
CA SER A 25 -9.93 1.13 -5.42
C SER A 25 -10.23 -0.28 -5.93
N ALA A 26 -9.17 -1.02 -6.28
CA ALA A 26 -9.30 -2.43 -6.59
C ALA A 26 -10.04 -3.09 -5.43
N ALA A 27 -10.94 -4.02 -5.76
CA ALA A 27 -11.62 -4.76 -4.71
C ALA A 27 -10.55 -5.43 -3.82
N PRO A 28 -10.71 -5.43 -2.48
CA PRO A 28 -9.73 -6.04 -1.59
C PRO A 28 -9.43 -7.48 -2.00
N ASP A 29 -8.16 -7.84 -2.06
CA ASP A 29 -7.77 -9.20 -2.42
C ASP A 29 -8.00 -10.17 -1.24
N THR A 30 -9.25 -10.65 -1.16
CA THR A 30 -9.65 -11.61 -0.14
C THR A 30 -9.15 -13.02 -0.43
N ALA A 31 -8.70 -13.32 -1.66
CA ALA A 31 -8.14 -14.63 -2.01
C ALA A 31 -6.72 -14.73 -1.45
N CYS A 32 -5.88 -13.73 -1.73
CA CYS A 32 -4.53 -13.58 -1.17
C CYS A 32 -4.58 -13.60 0.37
N GLN A 33 -5.50 -12.84 0.98
CA GLN A 33 -5.68 -12.83 2.43
C GLN A 33 -6.02 -14.22 3.01
N LYS A 34 -6.95 -14.96 2.39
CA LYS A 34 -7.33 -16.31 2.84
C LYS A 34 -6.17 -17.29 2.71
N ALA A 35 -5.42 -17.21 1.60
CA ALA A 35 -4.25 -18.04 1.38
C ALA A 35 -3.16 -17.77 2.43
N GLY A 36 -2.90 -16.50 2.77
CA GLY A 36 -1.95 -16.16 3.84
C GLY A 36 -2.37 -16.67 5.22
N LEU A 37 -3.66 -16.59 5.55
CA LEU A 37 -4.19 -17.19 6.77
C LEU A 37 -4.05 -18.72 6.80
N ALA A 38 -4.19 -19.39 5.65
CA ALA A 38 -3.97 -20.83 5.53
C ALA A 38 -2.50 -21.19 5.77
N VAL A 39 -1.55 -20.45 5.18
CA VAL A 39 -0.11 -20.65 5.41
C VAL A 39 0.24 -20.48 6.90
N LEU A 40 -0.26 -19.43 7.55
CA LEU A 40 -0.04 -19.23 8.99
C LEU A 40 -0.65 -20.36 9.83
N LYS A 41 -1.79 -20.91 9.40
CA LYS A 41 -2.45 -22.03 10.08
C LYS A 41 -1.65 -23.33 9.93
N ASP A 42 -1.22 -23.64 8.71
CA ASP A 42 -0.49 -24.87 8.38
C ASP A 42 0.90 -24.89 9.03
N ALA A 43 1.54 -23.72 9.17
CA ALA A 43 2.78 -23.55 9.91
C ALA A 43 2.60 -23.54 11.44
N GLY A 44 1.36 -23.61 11.95
CA GLY A 44 1.06 -23.52 13.38
C GLY A 44 1.33 -22.13 14.01
N LEU A 45 1.51 -21.09 13.18
CA LEU A 45 1.92 -19.75 13.59
C LEU A 45 0.73 -18.82 13.87
N LEU A 46 -0.46 -19.12 13.36
CA LEU A 46 -1.61 -18.21 13.38
C LEU A 46 -1.94 -17.66 14.78
N SER A 47 -1.94 -18.51 15.81
CA SER A 47 -2.25 -18.06 17.18
C SER A 47 -1.14 -17.18 17.79
N ALA A 48 0.12 -17.42 17.43
CA ALA A 48 1.23 -16.58 17.88
C ALA A 48 1.17 -15.22 17.20
N VAL A 49 0.96 -15.20 15.89
CA VAL A 49 0.83 -13.97 15.09
C VAL A 49 -0.38 -13.14 15.51
N ALA A 50 -1.51 -13.77 15.83
CA ALA A 50 -2.70 -13.07 16.29
C ALA A 50 -2.50 -12.35 17.64
N LYS A 51 -1.60 -12.86 18.50
CA LYS A 51 -1.32 -12.28 19.82
C LYS A 51 -0.18 -11.26 19.79
N GLY A 52 0.88 -11.57 19.05
CA GLY A 52 2.14 -10.82 19.10
C GLY A 52 2.54 -10.14 17.79
N GLY A 53 1.82 -10.36 16.70
CA GLY A 53 2.24 -9.95 15.36
C GLY A 53 3.17 -10.96 14.68
N LEU A 54 3.46 -10.71 13.40
CA LEU A 54 4.34 -11.52 12.56
C LEU A 54 5.73 -10.88 12.51
N PRO A 55 6.76 -11.51 13.12
CA PRO A 55 8.12 -11.04 12.94
C PRO A 55 8.50 -11.05 11.46
N ILE A 56 9.18 -10.00 10.99
CA ILE A 56 9.55 -9.88 9.57
C ILE A 56 10.47 -11.05 9.17
N ALA A 57 11.39 -11.45 10.05
CA ALA A 57 12.23 -12.63 9.84
C ALA A 57 11.43 -13.93 9.64
N THR A 58 10.31 -14.08 10.35
CA THR A 58 9.40 -15.23 10.19
C THR A 58 8.62 -15.16 8.88
N ALA A 59 8.23 -13.96 8.43
CA ALA A 59 7.62 -13.79 7.11
C ALA A 59 8.60 -14.21 6.00
N VAL A 60 9.85 -13.77 6.10
CA VAL A 60 10.91 -14.13 5.14
C VAL A 60 11.20 -15.63 5.14
N SER A 61 11.15 -16.31 6.30
CA SER A 61 11.38 -17.75 6.36
C SER A 61 10.30 -18.59 5.66
N VAL A 62 9.10 -18.03 5.45
CA VAL A 62 8.02 -18.65 4.66
C VAL A 62 7.93 -18.13 3.22
N GLY A 63 8.99 -17.45 2.75
CA GLY A 63 9.15 -17.04 1.35
C GLY A 63 8.59 -15.66 1.00
N VAL A 64 8.20 -14.86 1.99
CA VAL A 64 7.77 -13.47 1.77
C VAL A 64 8.98 -12.59 1.49
N VAL A 65 8.89 -11.75 0.47
CA VAL A 65 9.97 -10.81 0.12
C VAL A 65 9.43 -9.38 0.03
N PRO A 66 10.14 -8.37 0.53
CA PRO A 66 9.74 -6.97 0.34
C PRO A 66 9.72 -6.61 -1.15
N ARG A 67 8.72 -5.83 -1.60
CA ARG A 67 8.75 -5.22 -2.94
C ARG A 67 9.84 -4.16 -3.03
N ALA A 68 10.27 -3.88 -4.26
CA ALA A 68 11.23 -2.81 -4.52
C ALA A 68 10.66 -1.47 -4.03
N GLY A 69 11.46 -0.73 -3.25
CA GLY A 69 11.05 0.54 -2.66
C GLY A 69 10.37 0.44 -1.30
N THR A 70 10.06 -0.76 -0.80
CA THR A 70 9.57 -0.95 0.57
C THR A 70 10.67 -0.62 1.59
N ASP A 71 10.47 0.41 2.39
CA ASP A 71 11.34 0.75 3.51
C ASP A 71 11.04 -0.14 4.73
N VAL A 72 11.60 -1.36 4.71
CA VAL A 72 11.39 -2.37 5.76
C VAL A 72 11.83 -1.86 7.14
N ALA A 73 12.86 -1.00 7.20
CA ALA A 73 13.39 -0.49 8.46
C ALA A 73 12.42 0.48 9.16
N SER A 74 11.48 1.06 8.41
CA SER A 74 10.42 1.93 8.96
C SER A 74 9.20 1.16 9.49
N LEU A 75 9.11 -0.14 9.21
CA LEU A 75 7.95 -0.95 9.57
C LEU A 75 8.03 -1.43 11.03
N PRO A 76 6.88 -1.62 11.71
CA PRO A 76 6.87 -2.26 13.01
C PRO A 76 7.31 -3.72 12.89
N ASP A 77 8.17 -4.16 13.80
CA ASP A 77 8.57 -5.56 13.91
C ASP A 77 8.39 -6.01 15.37
N PRO A 78 7.49 -6.96 15.66
CA PRO A 78 6.64 -7.72 14.73
C PRO A 78 5.51 -6.92 14.08
N LEU A 79 5.16 -7.28 12.83
CA LEU A 79 4.05 -6.68 12.08
C LEU A 79 2.71 -7.04 12.73
N PRO A 80 1.87 -6.06 13.14
CA PRO A 80 0.55 -6.36 13.69
C PRO A 80 -0.32 -7.15 12.70
N LEU A 81 -1.13 -8.09 13.18
CA LEU A 81 -2.00 -8.89 12.31
C LEU A 81 -2.92 -8.02 11.43
N SER A 82 -3.38 -6.87 11.94
CA SER A 82 -4.17 -5.91 11.15
C SER A 82 -3.41 -5.36 9.94
N VAL A 83 -2.12 -5.07 10.11
CA VAL A 83 -1.22 -4.61 9.04
C VAL A 83 -0.98 -5.73 8.04
N VAL A 84 -0.67 -6.94 8.50
CA VAL A 84 -0.48 -8.10 7.63
C VAL A 84 -1.73 -8.37 6.78
N LEU A 85 -2.92 -8.34 7.40
CA LEU A 85 -4.18 -8.55 6.69
C LEU A 85 -4.52 -7.41 5.72
N ALA A 86 -4.12 -6.17 6.03
CA ALA A 86 -4.27 -5.04 5.14
C ALA A 86 -3.34 -5.16 3.92
N ASP A 87 -2.10 -5.57 4.13
CA ASP A 87 -1.11 -5.76 3.07
C ASP A 87 -1.54 -6.86 2.08
N HIS A 88 -2.05 -7.99 2.57
CA HIS A 88 -2.62 -9.03 1.70
C HIS A 88 -3.82 -8.53 0.89
N ARG A 89 -4.65 -7.64 1.45
CA ARG A 89 -5.81 -7.09 0.73
C ARG A 89 -5.41 -6.08 -0.34
N ALA A 90 -4.20 -5.53 -0.26
CA ALA A 90 -3.67 -4.61 -1.25
C ALA A 90 -3.26 -5.33 -2.56
N GLY A 91 -3.09 -6.65 -2.54
CA GLY A 91 -2.78 -7.44 -3.74
C GLY A 91 -1.50 -6.96 -4.43
N ASP A 92 -1.61 -6.44 -5.66
CA ASP A 92 -0.47 -5.90 -6.39
C ASP A 92 0.16 -4.65 -5.74
N ASP A 93 -0.62 -3.92 -4.94
CA ASP A 93 -0.18 -2.72 -4.21
C ASP A 93 0.41 -3.05 -2.81
N SER A 94 0.60 -4.33 -2.48
CA SER A 94 1.18 -4.77 -1.21
C SER A 94 2.64 -4.32 -1.04
N LEU A 95 3.07 -4.11 0.21
CA LEU A 95 4.47 -3.84 0.55
C LEU A 95 5.35 -5.08 0.37
N PHE A 96 4.75 -6.27 0.50
CA PHE A 96 5.44 -7.56 0.38
C PHE A 96 4.87 -8.40 -0.75
N ILE A 97 5.75 -9.12 -1.45
CA ILE A 97 5.38 -10.19 -2.36
C ILE A 97 5.17 -11.44 -1.52
N TYR A 98 3.95 -11.94 -1.55
CA TYR A 98 3.55 -13.19 -0.90
C TYR A 98 3.52 -14.29 -1.95
N PRO A 99 4.21 -15.44 -1.79
CA PRO A 99 4.31 -16.48 -2.82
C PRO A 99 3.01 -17.28 -3.07
N TRP A 100 1.98 -17.05 -2.25
CA TRP A 100 0.64 -17.60 -2.39
C TRP A 100 -0.36 -16.59 -2.96
N CYS A 101 0.14 -15.40 -3.26
CA CYS A 101 -0.44 -14.40 -4.12
C CYS A 101 0.48 -14.33 -5.37
#